data_AF-A0A961V532-F1
#
_entry.id   AF-A0A961V532-F1
#
_cell.length_a   1.000
_cell.length_b   1.000
_cell.length_c   1.000
_cell.angle_alpha   90.00
_cell.angle_beta   90.00
_cell.angle_gamma   90.00
#
_symmetry.space_group_name_H-M   'P 1'
#
loop_
_entity.id
_entity.type
_entity.pdbx_description
1 polymer ?
#
loop_
_entity_poly.entity_id
_entity_poly.type
_entity_poly.pdbx_seq_one_letter_code
_entity_poly.pdbx_strand_id
1 'polypeptide(L)' 'MTGKDGLAVGEDGRKRCVWGGSTPDYAVYHDREWGRPVDDDIRLFEKICLEGFQSGLS' A
#
# COMPACT_ATOMS: atom_id res chain seq x y z
N MET A 1 16.06 7.69 7.41
CA MET A 1 16.90 6.51 7.72
C MET A 1 15.98 5.31 7.81
N THR A 2 16.01 4.42 6.82
CA THR A 2 15.28 3.14 6.87
C THR A 2 15.85 2.29 8.00
N GLY A 3 15.03 1.97 8.99
CA GLY A 3 15.42 1.06 10.05
C GLY A 3 15.58 -0.36 9.52
N LYS A 4 16.39 -1.18 10.19
CA LYS A 4 16.59 -2.62 9.92
C LYS A 4 15.29 -3.45 10.00
N ASP A 5 14.20 -2.83 10.43
CA ASP A 5 12.88 -3.39 10.70
C ASP A 5 11.90 -3.27 9.51
N GLY A 6 12.31 -2.67 8.38
CA GLY A 6 11.45 -2.57 7.19
C GLY A 6 10.34 -1.52 7.32
N LEU A 7 10.54 -0.54 8.20
CA LEU A 7 9.60 0.55 8.45
C LEU A 7 10.15 1.92 8.03
N ALA A 8 9.24 2.79 7.58
CA ALA A 8 9.47 4.20 7.32
C ALA A 8 8.57 5.06 8.23
N VAL A 9 9.08 6.21 8.69
CA VAL A 9 8.31 7.19 9.49
C VAL A 9 7.89 8.33 8.57
N GLY A 10 6.58 8.54 8.43
CA GLY A 10 6.02 9.65 7.65
C GLY A 10 6.10 10.98 8.38
N GLU A 11 5.85 12.08 7.67
CA GLU A 11 5.78 13.44 8.25
C GLU A 11 4.68 13.58 9.30
N ASP A 12 3.66 12.73 9.22
CA ASP A 12 2.58 12.60 10.19
C ASP A 12 2.98 11.81 11.45
N GLY A 13 4.25 11.41 11.56
CA GLY A 13 4.80 10.64 12.67
C GLY A 13 4.39 9.17 12.69
N ARG A 14 3.64 8.68 11.70
CA ARG A 14 3.20 7.28 11.65
C ARG A 14 4.28 6.39 11.04
N LYS A 15 4.40 5.17 11.58
CA LYS A 15 5.24 4.11 11.00
C LYS A 15 4.43 3.31 9.97
N ARG A 16 4.99 3.13 8.78
CA ARG A 16 4.43 2.30 7.70
C ARG A 16 5.49 1.34 7.19
N CYS A 17 5.08 0.32 6.42
CA CYS A 17 6.02 -0.42 5.59
C CYS A 17 6.81 0.56 4.71
N VAL A 18 8.08 0.25 4.41
CA VAL A 18 8.95 1.14 3.62
C VAL A 18 8.32 1.64 2.32
N TRP A 19 7.56 0.79 1.63
CA TRP A 19 6.87 1.13 0.38
C TRP A 19 5.58 1.92 0.62
N GLY A 20 4.93 1.73 1.77
CA GLY A 20 3.66 2.37 2.12
C GLY A 20 3.81 3.84 2.50
N GLY A 21 5.03 4.35 2.66
CA GLY A 21 5.31 5.77 2.90
C GLY A 21 6.02 6.49 1.74
N SER A 22 6.05 5.89 0.55
CA SER A 22 6.83 6.40 -0.59
C SER A 22 6.26 7.69 -1.19
N THR A 23 4.93 7.81 -1.26
CA THR A 23 4.21 9.00 -1.75
C THR A 23 2.94 9.21 -0.89
N PRO A 24 2.35 10.43 -0.89
CA PRO A 24 1.12 10.69 -0.14
C PRO A 24 -0.03 9.74 -0.50
N ASP A 25 -0.21 9.43 -1.79
CA ASP A 25 -1.28 8.53 -2.24
C ASP A 25 -1.02 7.08 -1.80
N TYR A 26 0.23 6.62 -1.84
CA TYR A 26 0.60 5.31 -1.31
C TYR A 26 0.40 5.21 0.21
N ALA A 27 0.62 6.31 0.96
CA ALA A 27 0.34 6.35 2.39
C ALA A 27 -1.16 6.19 2.69
N VAL A 28 -2.02 6.82 1.89
CA VAL A 28 -3.48 6.66 2.02
C VAL A 28 -3.91 5.23 1.67
N TYR A 29 -3.41 4.70 0.54
CA TYR A 29 -3.69 3.33 0.10
C TYR A 29 -3.24 2.29 1.13
N HIS A 30 -2.02 2.40 1.64
CA HIS A 30 -1.48 1.53 2.68
C HIS A 30 -2.34 1.54 3.94
N ASP A 31 -2.73 2.72 4.42
CA ASP A 31 -3.44 2.85 5.70
C ASP A 31 -4.90 2.37 5.62
N ARG A 32 -5.54 2.54 4.45
CA ARG A 32 -6.98 2.37 4.29
C ARG A 32 -7.41 1.15 3.51
N GLU A 33 -6.54 0.61 2.65
CA GLU A 33 -6.93 -0.43 1.70
C GLU A 33 -6.04 -1.66 1.76
N TRP A 34 -4.72 -1.48 1.82
CA TRP A 34 -3.80 -2.61 1.73
C TRP A 34 -3.89 -3.52 2.96
N GLY A 35 -4.04 -4.82 2.73
CA GLY A 35 -4.17 -5.83 3.80
C GLY A 35 -5.49 -5.76 4.57
N ARG A 36 -6.44 -4.91 4.19
CA ARG A 36 -7.79 -4.91 4.77
C ARG A 36 -8.64 -6.00 4.11
N PRO A 37 -9.41 -6.79 4.88
CA PRO A 37 -10.32 -7.77 4.32
C PRO A 37 -11.34 -7.14 3.37
N VAL A 38 -11.60 -7.80 2.25
CA VAL A 38 -12.64 -7.43 1.27
C VAL A 38 -13.36 -8.70 0.85
N ASP A 39 -14.69 -8.69 0.92
CA ASP A 39 -15.59 -9.79 0.58
C ASP A 39 -16.58 -9.43 -0.54
N ASP A 40 -16.49 -8.21 -1.09
CA ASP A 40 -17.27 -7.77 -2.25
C ASP A 40 -16.61 -8.24 -3.56
N ASP A 41 -17.35 -9.02 -4.35
CA ASP A 41 -16.85 -9.65 -5.58
C ASP A 41 -16.36 -8.63 -6.62
N ILE A 42 -17.05 -7.49 -6.75
CA ILE A 42 -16.69 -6.45 -7.74
C ILE A 42 -15.37 -5.79 -7.32
N ARG A 43 -15.23 -5.43 -6.04
CA ARG A 43 -13.98 -4.88 -5.47
C ARG A 43 -12.83 -5.88 -5.59
N LEU A 44 -13.09 -7.17 -5.39
CA LEU A 44 -12.07 -8.21 -5.55
C LEU A 44 -11.63 -8.34 -7.01
N PHE A 45 -12.58 -8.35 -7.95
CA PHE A 45 -12.28 -8.38 -9.38
C PHE A 45 -11.46 -7.16 -9.82
N GLU A 46 -11.85 -5.96 -9.36
CA GLU A 46 -11.11 -4.72 -9.58
C GLU A 46 -9.66 -4.84 -9.11
N LYS A 47 -9.44 -5.29 -7.86
CA LYS A 47 -8.08 -5.46 -7.29
C LYS A 47 -7.24 -6.43 -8.11
N ILE A 48 -7.78 -7.59 -8.47
CA ILE A 48 -7.05 -8.59 -9.27
C ILE A 48 -6.66 -8.03 -10.64
N CYS A 49 -7.55 -7.30 -11.31
CA CYS A 49 -7.24 -6.66 -12.58
C CYS A 49 -6.11 -5.63 -12.44
N LEU A 50 -6.17 -4.76 -11.43
CA LEU A 50 -5.17 -3.71 -11.20
C LEU A 50 -3.78 -4.29 -10.94
N GLU A 51 -3.67 -5.35 -10.14
CA GLU A 51 -2.40 -6.06 -9.91
C GLU A 51 -1.83 -6.64 -11.22
N GLY A 52 -2.70 -7.16 -12.09
CA GLY A 52 -2.30 -7.64 -13.43
C GLY A 52 -1.69 -6.54 -14.30
N PHE A 53 -2.30 -5.34 -14.30
CA PHE A 53 -1.79 -4.18 -15.04
C PHE A 53 -0.44 -3.67 -14.51
N GLN A 54 -0.06 -4.00 -13.28
CA GLN A 54 1.21 -3.60 -12.69
C GLN A 54 2.40 -4.45 -13.19
N SER A 55 2.16 -5.53 -13.96
CA SER A 55 3.22 -6.42 -14.44
C SER A 55 4.29 -5.66 -15.26
N GLY A 56 5.48 -5.50 -14.68
CA GLY A 56 6.61 -4.81 -15.31
C GLY A 56 6.68 -3.30 -15.05
N LEU A 57 5.87 -2.77 -14.13
CA LEU A 57 5.88 -1.37 -13.69
C LEU A 57 6.24 -1.25 -12.19
N SER A 58 6.81 -0.11 -11.76
CA SER A 58 7.06 0.22 -10.34
C SER A 58 6.63 1.63 -9.99
#